data_AF-A0A7X6NW64-F1
#
_entry.id   AF-A0A7X6NW64-F1
#
_cell.length_a   1.000
_cell.length_b   1.000
_cell.length_c   1.000
_cell.angle_alpha   90.00
_cell.angle_beta   90.00
_cell.angle_gamma   90.00
#
_symmetry.space_group_name_H-M   'P 1'
#
loop_
_entity.id
_entity.type
_entity.pdbx_description
1 polymer ?
#
loop_
_entity_poly.entity_id
_entity_poly.type
_entity_poly.pdbx_seq_one_letter_code
_entity_poly.pdbx_strand_id
1 'polypeptide(L)'
;EEIANGICSLNENCDRLVRSYVIEYDPDGNVVDFNTHLAVINSNIKMTYENVNKVLEDNNMVPGYEPYLKLLKDLEHLSNQLDAKRIDRGCLDFASSDIEFEIDQDDKIKDFVIRDEKTAEKMIKNFMLQANENTAIYLSHLGIPLINRIHEEPEEEEIKNAVNFINTLGFKTRNLRNVGNPKSLQYILKQLSHHKEFPIISSLILRGLKRAGYSTKPIGHYGLALDHYAQVTAPIRRVVDLELQYLLDKLESGFDYSYESLVDLEKELQQIAVHVTSRELSSDNAEKETVMMNMAAYMEDHLGEYRNGVIIDIDKCGILVKTTENIIGRVSFSQVCGGKYKFDSERRTLNCKSLNSTLKIGSYVRIKVIGASKEDRTVDFAIKENVNSKKKTKKMVLKPQEN
;
A
#
# COMPACT_ATOMS: atom_id res chain seq x y z
N GLU A 1 -21.36 -1.42 16.77
CA GLU A 1 -21.97 -1.37 15.42
C GLU A 1 -23.00 -0.25 15.28
N GLU A 2 -23.91 -0.08 16.23
CA GLU A 2 -24.99 0.95 16.16
C GLU A 2 -24.49 2.39 15.92
N ILE A 3 -23.37 2.78 16.52
CA ILE A 3 -22.76 4.11 16.29
C ILE A 3 -22.10 4.17 14.92
N ALA A 4 -21.18 3.24 14.63
CA ALA A 4 -20.36 3.24 13.41
C ALA A 4 -21.19 3.06 12.13
N ASN A 5 -22.11 2.09 12.11
CA ASN A 5 -22.95 1.76 10.95
C ASN A 5 -24.28 2.55 10.93
N GLY A 6 -24.66 3.16 12.05
CA GLY A 6 -25.91 3.90 12.20
C GLY A 6 -25.71 5.41 12.14
N ILE A 7 -25.44 6.01 13.31
CA ILE A 7 -25.48 7.47 13.50
C ILE A 7 -24.29 8.18 12.84
N CYS A 8 -23.09 7.59 12.90
CA CYS A 8 -21.89 8.16 12.29
C CYS A 8 -21.74 7.79 10.80
N SER A 9 -22.44 6.76 10.32
CA SER A 9 -22.44 6.40 8.90
C SER A 9 -23.21 7.45 8.08
N LEU A 10 -22.61 7.91 6.99
CA LEU A 10 -23.19 8.87 6.04
C LEU A 10 -24.20 8.19 5.12
N ASN A 11 -25.25 7.64 5.72
CA ASN A 11 -26.29 6.89 5.03
C ASN A 11 -27.07 7.79 4.06
N GLU A 12 -27.48 7.19 2.95
CA GLU A 12 -28.24 7.85 1.90
C GLU A 12 -29.59 8.39 2.40
N ASN A 13 -30.02 9.53 1.87
CA ASN A 13 -31.31 10.16 2.12
C ASN A 13 -31.61 10.44 3.61
N CYS A 14 -30.55 10.59 4.41
CA CYS A 14 -30.66 10.83 5.85
C CYS A 14 -29.80 12.03 6.25
N ASP A 15 -30.35 12.90 7.09
CA ASP A 15 -29.57 14.01 7.66
C ASP A 15 -28.48 13.48 8.61
N ARG A 16 -27.27 14.01 8.44
CA ARG A 16 -26.08 13.61 9.20
C ARG A 16 -25.23 14.81 9.58
N LEU A 17 -24.78 14.82 10.83
CA LEU A 17 -23.78 15.76 11.31
C LEU A 17 -22.41 15.38 10.78
N VAL A 18 -21.68 16.36 10.25
CA VAL A 18 -20.34 16.17 9.72
C VAL A 18 -19.43 17.31 10.14
N ARG A 19 -18.14 17.00 10.23
CA ARG A 19 -17.09 18.00 10.07
C ARG A 19 -16.69 18.04 8.60
N SER A 20 -16.91 19.19 7.97
CA SER A 20 -16.60 19.42 6.56
C SER A 20 -15.20 20.00 6.39
N TYR A 21 -14.55 19.63 5.29
CA TYR A 21 -13.29 20.20 4.83
C TYR A 21 -13.53 20.77 3.44
N VAL A 22 -13.57 22.10 3.34
CA VAL A 22 -13.82 22.82 2.09
C VAL A 22 -12.50 23.35 1.58
N ILE A 23 -12.12 22.89 0.39
CA ILE A 23 -10.86 23.22 -0.26
C ILE A 23 -11.20 23.86 -1.60
N GLU A 24 -10.75 25.08 -1.82
CA GLU A 24 -10.89 25.77 -3.09
C GLU A 24 -9.65 25.53 -3.94
N TYR A 25 -9.84 25.21 -5.21
CA TYR A 25 -8.78 24.97 -6.18
C TYR A 25 -8.84 25.98 -7.31
N ASP A 26 -7.68 26.48 -7.74
CA ASP A 26 -7.57 27.18 -9.02
C ASP A 26 -7.66 26.21 -10.22
N PRO A 27 -7.76 26.70 -11.46
CA PRO A 27 -7.83 25.84 -12.65
C PRO A 27 -6.62 24.90 -12.85
N ASP A 28 -5.47 25.23 -12.27
CA ASP A 28 -4.26 24.40 -12.29
C ASP A 28 -4.26 23.36 -11.16
N GLY A 29 -5.30 23.32 -10.32
CA GLY A 29 -5.44 22.42 -9.18
C GLY A 29 -4.56 22.80 -7.99
N ASN A 30 -4.15 24.07 -7.84
CA ASN A 30 -3.49 24.55 -6.62
C ASN A 30 -4.54 24.93 -5.59
N VAL A 31 -4.28 24.64 -4.32
CA VAL A 31 -5.15 25.08 -3.23
C VAL A 31 -5.04 26.59 -3.08
N VAL A 32 -6.17 27.29 -3.14
CA VAL A 32 -6.26 28.74 -2.92
C VAL A 32 -6.84 29.09 -1.56
N ASP A 33 -7.71 28.23 -1.03
CA ASP A 33 -8.32 28.40 0.29
C ASP A 33 -8.64 27.05 0.95
N PHE A 34 -8.62 27.03 2.28
CA PHE A 34 -8.96 25.87 3.09
C PHE A 34 -9.72 26.30 4.34
N ASN A 35 -10.91 25.74 4.52
CA ASN A 35 -11.74 25.96 5.70
C ASN A 35 -12.35 24.66 6.20
N THR A 36 -12.58 24.59 7.52
CA THR A 36 -13.32 23.50 8.14
C THR A 36 -14.45 24.04 9.00
N HIS A 37 -15.56 23.32 9.05
CA HIS A 37 -16.74 23.71 9.82
C HIS A 37 -17.62 22.51 10.12
N LEU A 38 -18.44 22.62 11.16
CA LEU A 38 -19.54 21.69 11.42
C LEU A 38 -20.71 21.96 10.45
N ALA A 39 -21.29 20.91 9.90
CA ALA A 39 -22.40 20.99 8.96
C ALA A 39 -23.42 19.84 9.15
N VAL A 40 -24.58 20.01 8.51
CA VAL A 40 -25.55 18.95 8.27
C VAL A 40 -25.53 18.64 6.77
N ILE A 41 -25.40 17.37 6.41
CA ILE A 41 -25.54 16.90 5.02
C ILE A 41 -26.66 15.87 4.91
N ASN A 42 -27.15 15.69 3.69
CA ASN A 42 -28.04 14.61 3.31
C ASN A 42 -27.46 13.95 2.04
N SER A 43 -26.88 12.75 2.18
CA SER A 43 -26.21 12.07 1.07
C SER A 43 -27.21 11.61 0.02
N ASN A 44 -27.10 12.09 -1.23
CA ASN A 44 -28.13 11.82 -2.26
C ASN A 44 -28.10 10.39 -2.82
N ILE A 45 -26.94 9.72 -2.81
CA ILE A 45 -26.79 8.37 -3.36
C ILE A 45 -25.62 7.64 -2.69
N LYS A 46 -25.81 6.36 -2.35
CA LYS A 46 -24.71 5.48 -1.93
C LYS A 46 -24.05 4.84 -3.16
N MET A 47 -22.88 5.35 -3.56
CA MET A 47 -22.12 4.80 -4.68
C MET A 47 -21.13 3.70 -4.24
N THR A 48 -20.85 2.74 -5.14
CA THR A 48 -19.75 1.76 -5.01
C THR A 48 -18.63 2.06 -6.00
N TYR A 49 -17.38 1.73 -5.66
CA TYR A 49 -16.24 1.89 -6.56
C TYR A 49 -16.44 1.15 -7.88
N GLU A 50 -16.95 -0.08 -7.83
CA GLU A 50 -17.23 -0.88 -9.03
C GLU A 50 -18.17 -0.15 -10.00
N ASN A 51 -19.28 0.41 -9.49
CA ASN A 51 -20.25 1.11 -10.32
C ASN A 51 -19.71 2.44 -10.86
N VAL A 52 -18.94 3.18 -10.06
CA VAL A 52 -18.29 4.42 -10.52
C VAL A 52 -17.25 4.10 -11.61
N ASN A 53 -16.47 3.03 -11.44
CA ASN A 53 -15.50 2.59 -12.44
C ASN A 53 -16.20 2.12 -13.74
N LYS A 54 -17.35 1.44 -13.67
CA LYS A 54 -18.17 1.12 -14.86
C LYS A 54 -18.57 2.39 -15.62
N VAL A 55 -18.98 3.44 -14.90
CA VAL A 55 -19.40 4.70 -15.51
C VAL A 55 -18.22 5.47 -16.12
N LEU A 56 -17.08 5.55 -15.43
CA LEU A 56 -15.93 6.36 -15.84
C LEU A 56 -14.98 5.66 -16.81
N GLU A 57 -14.63 4.39 -16.56
CA GLU A 57 -13.67 3.64 -17.37
C GLU A 57 -14.34 2.87 -18.51
N ASP A 58 -15.42 2.13 -18.21
CA ASP A 58 -16.07 1.22 -19.17
C ASP A 58 -17.11 1.94 -20.06
N ASN A 59 -17.40 3.21 -19.79
CA ASN A 59 -18.49 3.99 -20.38
C ASN A 59 -19.85 3.27 -20.31
N ASN A 60 -20.06 2.49 -19.25
CA ASN A 60 -21.27 1.74 -19.00
C ASN A 60 -22.10 2.42 -17.91
N MET A 61 -23.18 3.08 -18.33
CA MET A 61 -24.04 3.85 -17.42
C MET A 61 -24.78 2.92 -16.45
N VAL A 62 -24.63 3.20 -15.15
CA VAL A 62 -25.35 2.50 -14.09
C VAL A 62 -26.65 3.26 -13.80
N PRO A 63 -27.82 2.60 -13.78
CA PRO A 63 -29.09 3.27 -13.50
C PRO A 63 -29.06 4.07 -12.19
N GLY A 64 -29.50 5.33 -12.24
CA GLY A 64 -29.50 6.27 -11.12
C GLY A 64 -28.24 7.14 -11.03
N TYR A 65 -27.20 6.85 -11.82
CA TYR A 65 -25.96 7.64 -11.84
C TYR A 65 -25.99 8.76 -12.89
N GLU A 66 -26.97 8.76 -13.79
CA GLU A 66 -27.10 9.72 -14.89
C GLU A 66 -27.04 11.19 -14.42
N PRO A 67 -27.72 11.60 -13.33
CA PRO A 67 -27.66 12.98 -12.85
C PRO A 67 -26.27 13.40 -12.36
N TYR A 68 -25.43 12.43 -11.96
CA TYR A 68 -24.13 12.66 -11.36
C TYR A 68 -22.96 12.51 -12.34
N LEU A 69 -23.21 12.13 -13.60
CA LEU A 69 -22.15 11.89 -14.59
C LEU A 69 -21.21 13.10 -14.73
N LYS A 70 -21.76 14.31 -14.80
CA LYS A 70 -20.96 15.53 -14.91
C LYS A 70 -20.07 15.71 -13.68
N LEU A 71 -20.64 15.59 -12.48
CA LEU A 71 -19.90 15.68 -11.22
C LEU A 71 -18.78 14.65 -11.15
N LEU A 72 -19.05 13.39 -11.51
CA LEU A 72 -18.04 12.33 -11.49
C LEU A 72 -16.88 12.63 -12.44
N LYS A 73 -17.16 13.16 -13.64
CA LYS A 73 -16.12 13.58 -14.60
C LYS A 73 -15.32 14.80 -14.11
N ASP A 74 -15.97 15.77 -13.48
CA ASP A 74 -15.30 16.93 -12.91
C ASP A 74 -14.36 16.50 -11.74
N LEU A 75 -14.82 15.57 -10.90
CA LEU A 75 -14.01 14.98 -9.83
C LEU A 75 -12.86 14.13 -10.38
N GLU A 76 -13.09 13.34 -11.43
CA GLU A 76 -12.03 12.57 -12.10
C GLU A 76 -10.95 13.51 -12.64
N HIS A 77 -11.36 14.60 -13.31
CA HIS A 77 -10.44 15.60 -13.85
C HIS A 77 -9.56 16.21 -12.76
N LEU A 78 -10.18 16.70 -11.67
CA LEU A 78 -9.44 17.26 -10.54
C LEU A 78 -8.50 16.22 -9.90
N SER A 79 -8.98 14.99 -9.70
CA SER A 79 -8.16 13.91 -9.14
C SER A 79 -6.92 13.63 -10.00
N ASN A 80 -7.05 13.63 -11.33
CA ASN A 80 -5.94 13.44 -12.25
C ASN A 80 -4.91 14.58 -12.16
N GLN A 81 -5.36 15.83 -12.00
CA GLN A 81 -4.46 16.96 -11.75
C GLN A 81 -3.70 16.82 -10.42
N LEU A 82 -4.40 16.42 -9.36
CA LEU A 82 -3.81 16.19 -8.04
C LEU A 82 -2.78 15.05 -8.07
N ASP A 83 -3.08 13.95 -8.78
CA ASP A 83 -2.15 12.83 -8.92
C ASP A 83 -0.88 13.24 -9.69
N ALA A 84 -1.02 14.01 -10.78
CA ALA A 84 0.10 14.54 -11.53
C ALA A 84 1.03 15.40 -10.65
N LYS A 85 0.47 16.24 -9.76
CA LYS A 85 1.24 17.04 -8.81
C LYS A 85 1.95 16.19 -7.75
N ARG A 86 1.29 15.16 -7.22
CA ARG A 86 1.90 14.22 -6.28
C ARG A 86 3.09 13.51 -6.92
N ILE A 87 2.93 13.07 -8.17
CA ILE A 87 4.00 12.45 -8.95
C ILE A 87 5.14 13.45 -9.15
N ASP A 88 4.85 14.68 -9.59
CA ASP A 88 5.90 15.70 -9.79
C ASP A 88 6.66 16.01 -8.49
N ARG A 89 5.97 16.03 -7.35
CA ARG A 89 6.58 16.24 -6.02
C ARG A 89 7.49 15.09 -5.58
N GLY A 90 7.31 13.89 -6.13
CA GLY A 90 8.15 12.72 -5.86
C GLY A 90 7.48 11.66 -4.99
N CYS A 91 6.14 11.61 -4.92
CA CYS A 91 5.46 10.57 -4.16
C CYS A 91 5.86 9.17 -4.64
N LEU A 92 6.02 8.23 -3.72
CA LEU A 92 6.39 6.87 -4.04
C LEU A 92 5.13 6.03 -4.23
N ASP A 93 5.07 5.34 -5.37
CA ASP A 93 4.03 4.35 -5.65
C ASP A 93 4.69 2.98 -5.82
N PHE A 94 4.30 2.05 -4.95
CA PHE A 94 4.88 0.71 -4.90
C PHE A 94 4.03 -0.36 -5.59
N ALA A 95 2.85 0.02 -6.10
CA ALA A 95 1.82 -0.89 -6.60
C ALA A 95 1.53 -2.02 -5.61
N SER A 96 0.52 -1.84 -4.75
CA SER A 96 -0.02 -2.92 -3.93
C SER A 96 -1.17 -3.60 -4.69
N SER A 97 -1.15 -4.93 -4.71
CA SER A 97 -2.29 -5.75 -5.14
C SER A 97 -2.77 -6.51 -3.92
N ASP A 98 -3.96 -6.20 -3.44
CA ASP A 98 -4.51 -6.85 -2.25
C ASP A 98 -5.25 -8.13 -2.66
N ILE A 99 -5.16 -9.16 -1.81
CA ILE A 99 -5.88 -10.42 -1.98
C ILE A 99 -7.13 -10.38 -1.09
N GLU A 100 -8.29 -10.56 -1.68
CA GLU A 100 -9.56 -10.68 -0.96
C GLU A 100 -10.06 -12.11 -1.08
N PHE A 101 -10.34 -12.74 0.06
CA PHE A 101 -10.82 -14.12 0.09
C PHE A 101 -12.34 -14.15 0.07
N GLU A 102 -12.90 -15.01 -0.80
CA GLU A 102 -14.32 -15.34 -0.80
C GLU A 102 -14.57 -16.47 0.21
N ILE A 103 -15.36 -16.16 1.23
CA ILE A 103 -15.74 -17.11 2.29
C ILE A 103 -17.17 -17.56 2.03
N ASP A 104 -17.42 -18.87 2.10
CA ASP A 104 -18.76 -19.43 1.99
C ASP A 104 -19.54 -19.39 3.32
N GLN A 105 -20.74 -19.96 3.33
CA GLN A 105 -21.63 -19.96 4.50
C GLN A 105 -21.13 -20.86 5.64
N ASP A 106 -20.19 -21.76 5.37
CA ASP A 106 -19.62 -22.70 6.34
C ASP A 106 -18.23 -22.22 6.82
N ASP A 107 -17.92 -20.93 6.68
CA ASP A 107 -16.63 -20.30 7.00
C ASP A 107 -15.42 -20.92 6.26
N LYS A 108 -15.67 -21.50 5.08
CA LYS A 108 -14.62 -22.07 4.24
C LYS A 108 -14.20 -21.10 3.14
N ILE A 109 -12.90 -21.05 2.88
CA ILE A 109 -12.34 -20.24 1.78
C ILE A 109 -12.67 -20.94 0.46
N LYS A 110 -13.53 -20.32 -0.34
CA LYS A 110 -13.98 -20.85 -1.63
C LYS A 110 -13.05 -20.43 -2.77
N ASP A 111 -12.67 -19.17 -2.80
CA ASP A 111 -11.83 -18.57 -3.84
C ASP A 111 -11.15 -17.31 -3.29
N PHE A 112 -10.36 -16.62 -4.12
CA PHE A 112 -9.87 -15.29 -3.83
C PHE A 112 -9.73 -14.47 -5.11
N VAL A 113 -9.84 -13.15 -4.95
CA VAL A 113 -9.66 -12.19 -6.03
C VAL A 113 -8.52 -11.24 -5.70
N ILE A 114 -7.74 -10.90 -6.72
CA ILE A 114 -6.74 -9.84 -6.62
C ILE A 114 -7.43 -8.55 -7.04
N ARG A 115 -7.47 -7.57 -6.15
CA ARG A 115 -8.03 -6.25 -6.46
C ARG A 115 -6.91 -5.28 -6.79
N ASP A 116 -7.08 -4.63 -7.94
CA ASP A 116 -6.26 -3.52 -8.37
C ASP A 116 -6.98 -2.20 -8.12
N GLU A 117 -6.20 -1.15 -7.85
CA GLU A 117 -6.72 0.20 -7.65
C GLU A 117 -7.10 0.85 -9.00
N LYS A 118 -8.39 1.15 -9.17
CA LYS A 118 -8.97 1.79 -10.36
C LYS A 118 -9.25 3.29 -10.14
N THR A 119 -9.89 3.94 -11.11
CA THR A 119 -10.12 5.39 -11.13
C THR A 119 -10.87 5.90 -9.91
N ALA A 120 -11.96 5.25 -9.52
CA ALA A 120 -12.80 5.66 -8.39
C ALA A 120 -12.05 5.58 -7.05
N GLU A 121 -11.27 4.51 -6.83
CA GLU A 121 -10.42 4.34 -5.65
C GLU A 121 -9.35 5.42 -5.59
N LYS A 122 -8.69 5.72 -6.73
CA LYS A 122 -7.70 6.81 -6.84
C LYS A 122 -8.30 8.17 -6.55
N MET A 123 -9.51 8.44 -7.06
CA MET A 123 -10.25 9.68 -6.79
C MET A 123 -10.46 9.90 -5.30
N ILE A 124 -11.07 8.94 -4.61
CA ILE A 124 -11.29 9.07 -3.16
C ILE A 124 -9.97 9.18 -2.41
N LYS A 125 -8.95 8.37 -2.75
CA LYS A 125 -7.61 8.47 -2.15
C LYS A 125 -7.05 9.89 -2.27
N ASN A 126 -7.11 10.50 -3.46
CA ASN A 126 -6.59 11.84 -3.69
C ASN A 126 -7.32 12.90 -2.87
N PHE A 127 -8.66 12.85 -2.80
CA PHE A 127 -9.42 13.81 -2.00
C PHE A 127 -9.18 13.64 -0.50
N MET A 128 -9.07 12.41 -0.01
CA MET A 128 -8.74 12.17 1.40
C MET A 128 -7.33 12.69 1.73
N LEU A 129 -6.35 12.49 0.84
CA LEU A 129 -5.01 13.05 0.99
C LEU A 129 -5.03 14.58 1.08
N GLN A 130 -5.86 15.25 0.28
CA GLN A 130 -5.97 16.70 0.30
C GLN A 130 -6.58 17.24 1.60
N ALA A 131 -7.65 16.63 2.12
CA ALA A 131 -8.21 17.02 3.42
C ALA A 131 -7.19 16.83 4.55
N ASN A 132 -6.48 15.71 4.53
CA ASN A 132 -5.42 15.35 5.48
C ASN A 132 -4.23 16.35 5.44
N GLU A 133 -3.69 16.63 4.26
CA GLU A 133 -2.57 17.54 4.03
C GLU A 133 -2.93 18.97 4.47
N ASN A 134 -4.04 19.51 3.97
CA ASN A 134 -4.43 20.89 4.26
C ASN A 134 -4.81 21.10 5.73
N THR A 135 -5.39 20.11 6.41
CA THR A 135 -5.63 20.19 7.86
C THR A 135 -4.33 20.24 8.64
N ALA A 136 -3.33 19.44 8.24
CA ALA A 136 -2.02 19.47 8.88
C ALA A 136 -1.31 20.81 8.67
N ILE A 137 -1.36 21.36 7.45
CA ILE A 137 -0.82 22.70 7.13
C ILE A 137 -1.51 23.77 7.98
N TYR A 138 -2.85 23.74 8.04
CA TYR A 138 -3.65 24.70 8.79
C TYR A 138 -3.27 24.72 10.29
N LEU A 139 -3.28 23.55 10.95
CA LEU A 139 -2.92 23.46 12.37
C LEU A 139 -1.46 23.84 12.61
N SER A 140 -0.55 23.46 11.71
CA SER A 140 0.87 23.82 11.81
C SER A 140 1.09 25.33 11.71
N HIS A 141 0.39 26.03 10.81
CA HIS A 141 0.47 27.48 10.69
C HIS A 141 -0.09 28.23 11.90
N LEU A 142 -1.08 27.66 12.58
CA LEU A 142 -1.60 28.20 13.85
C LEU A 142 -0.66 27.95 15.04
N GLY A 143 0.42 27.18 14.87
CA GLY A 143 1.31 26.80 15.96
C GLY A 143 0.67 25.84 16.97
N ILE A 144 -0.38 25.13 16.56
CA ILE A 144 -1.10 24.17 17.42
C ILE A 144 -0.39 22.81 17.35
N PRO A 145 0.00 22.22 18.49
CA PRO A 145 0.46 20.84 18.55
C PRO A 145 -0.58 19.88 17.95
N LEU A 146 -0.15 18.98 17.09
CA LEU A 146 -1.00 18.00 16.42
C LEU A 146 -0.30 16.64 16.31
N ILE A 147 -1.09 15.58 16.11
CA ILE A 147 -0.56 14.25 15.79
C ILE A 147 -0.33 14.18 14.28
N ASN A 148 0.93 14.20 13.86
CA ASN A 148 1.34 14.02 12.47
C ASN A 148 1.43 12.53 12.13
N ARG A 149 1.03 12.19 10.90
CA ARG A 149 1.33 10.90 10.28
C ARG A 149 2.66 11.04 9.57
N ILE A 150 3.72 10.54 10.20
CA ILE A 150 5.10 10.71 9.73
C ILE A 150 5.58 9.47 8.98
N HIS A 151 6.49 9.70 8.05
CA HIS A 151 7.32 8.66 7.43
C HIS A 151 8.69 9.28 7.22
N GLU A 152 9.64 8.88 8.08
CA GLU A 152 10.99 9.43 8.07
C GLU A 152 11.75 9.06 6.79
N GLU A 153 12.77 9.86 6.47
CA GLU A 153 13.71 9.52 5.40
C GLU A 153 14.42 8.19 5.72
N PRO A 154 14.62 7.33 4.72
CA PRO A 154 15.37 6.09 4.89
C PRO A 154 16.85 6.38 5.14
N GLU A 155 17.50 5.49 5.88
CA GLU A 155 18.95 5.53 6.04
C GLU A 155 19.63 5.30 4.68
N GLU A 156 20.59 6.14 4.30
CA GLU A 156 21.20 6.07 2.96
C GLU A 156 21.81 4.71 2.64
N GLU A 157 22.37 4.06 3.66
CA GLU A 157 23.02 2.76 3.54
C GLU A 157 22.02 1.66 3.17
N GLU A 158 20.83 1.67 3.77
CA GLU A 158 19.78 0.67 3.50
C GLU A 158 19.30 0.72 2.05
N ILE A 159 19.10 1.92 1.51
CA ILE A 159 18.70 2.08 0.09
C ILE A 159 19.85 1.72 -0.85
N LYS A 160 21.09 2.13 -0.52
CA LYS A 160 22.27 1.73 -1.31
C LYS A 160 22.38 0.20 -1.36
N ASN A 161 22.16 -0.48 -0.25
CA ASN A 161 22.17 -1.94 -0.17
C ASN A 161 21.05 -2.57 -1.02
N ALA A 162 19.81 -2.08 -0.90
CA ALA A 162 18.68 -2.55 -1.69
C ALA A 162 18.94 -2.41 -3.20
N VAL A 163 19.47 -1.25 -3.62
CA VAL A 163 19.72 -0.95 -5.03
C VAL A 163 20.93 -1.71 -5.58
N ASN A 164 21.99 -1.86 -4.80
CA ASN A 164 23.12 -2.73 -5.15
C ASN A 164 22.65 -4.17 -5.35
N PHE A 165 21.77 -4.65 -4.48
CA PHE A 165 21.16 -5.96 -4.62
C PHE A 165 20.34 -6.07 -5.92
N ILE A 166 19.49 -5.09 -6.22
CA ILE A 166 18.72 -5.02 -7.48
C ILE A 166 19.64 -5.02 -8.71
N ASN A 167 20.77 -4.29 -8.67
CA ASN A 167 21.78 -4.30 -9.72
C ASN A 167 22.39 -5.70 -9.92
N THR A 168 22.64 -6.46 -8.84
CA THR A 168 23.16 -7.84 -8.92
C THR A 168 22.15 -8.82 -9.55
N LEU A 169 20.85 -8.52 -9.44
CA LEU A 169 19.81 -9.31 -10.10
C LEU A 169 19.79 -9.10 -11.63
N GLY A 170 20.41 -8.03 -12.11
CA GLY A 170 20.56 -7.68 -13.53
C GLY A 170 19.82 -6.40 -13.93
N PHE A 171 19.14 -5.73 -12.99
CA PHE A 171 18.40 -4.51 -13.23
C PHE A 171 19.30 -3.30 -13.00
N LYS A 172 19.82 -2.72 -14.08
CA LYS A 172 20.73 -1.57 -13.98
C LYS A 172 19.96 -0.31 -13.59
N THR A 173 20.13 0.11 -12.35
CA THR A 173 19.67 1.41 -11.85
C THR A 173 20.75 2.46 -12.11
N ARG A 174 20.38 3.59 -12.75
CA ARG A 174 21.32 4.73 -12.92
C ARG A 174 21.08 5.74 -11.79
N ASN A 175 22.14 6.34 -11.28
CA ASN A 175 22.15 7.53 -10.40
C ASN A 175 21.45 7.41 -9.02
N LEU A 176 22.14 6.86 -8.03
CA LEU A 176 21.85 7.06 -6.61
C LEU A 176 22.65 8.22 -6.01
N ARG A 177 22.60 9.41 -6.63
CA ARG A 177 23.41 10.53 -6.12
C ARG A 177 22.80 11.19 -4.88
N ASN A 178 21.51 11.02 -4.63
CA ASN A 178 20.84 11.56 -3.44
C ASN A 178 19.65 10.68 -3.04
N VAL A 179 19.85 9.82 -2.03
CA VAL A 179 18.84 8.87 -1.53
C VAL A 179 17.77 9.58 -0.67
N GLY A 180 18.15 10.67 0.01
CA GLY A 180 17.22 11.47 0.81
C GLY A 180 16.13 12.17 -0.02
N ASN A 181 16.30 12.31 -1.34
CA ASN A 181 15.27 12.87 -2.20
C ASN A 181 14.30 11.77 -2.71
N PRO A 182 12.99 11.82 -2.39
CA PRO A 182 12.00 10.87 -2.89
C PRO A 182 11.98 10.72 -4.42
N LYS A 183 12.27 11.78 -5.18
CA LYS A 183 12.31 11.75 -6.65
C LYS A 183 13.35 10.77 -7.20
N SER A 184 14.48 10.61 -6.50
CA SER A 184 15.51 9.64 -6.90
C SER A 184 14.97 8.21 -6.84
N LEU A 185 14.25 7.88 -5.77
CA LEU A 185 13.66 6.56 -5.59
C LEU A 185 12.45 6.34 -6.50
N GLN A 186 11.61 7.36 -6.66
CA GLN A 186 10.50 7.37 -7.61
C GLN A 186 10.99 7.08 -9.03
N TYR A 187 12.11 7.69 -9.46
CA TYR A 187 12.70 7.44 -10.77
C TYR A 187 13.10 5.96 -10.93
N ILE A 188 13.71 5.36 -9.91
CA ILE A 188 14.08 3.94 -9.91
C ILE A 188 12.82 3.06 -10.01
N LEU A 189 11.80 3.32 -9.19
CA LEU A 189 10.54 2.57 -9.24
C LEU A 189 9.88 2.67 -10.62
N LYS A 190 9.83 3.88 -11.19
CA LYS A 190 9.27 4.12 -12.54
C LYS A 190 10.04 3.41 -13.64
N GLN A 191 11.37 3.33 -13.55
CA GLN A 191 12.16 2.56 -14.53
C GLN A 191 11.90 1.07 -14.46
N LEU A 192 11.57 0.56 -13.27
CA LEU A 192 11.43 -0.87 -13.01
C LEU A 192 9.96 -1.33 -13.09
N SER A 193 8.98 -0.43 -13.13
CA SER A 193 7.54 -0.73 -13.12
C SER A 193 7.08 -1.63 -14.28
N HIS A 194 7.75 -1.55 -15.44
CA HIS A 194 7.43 -2.38 -16.60
C HIS A 194 8.00 -3.81 -16.53
N HIS A 195 8.85 -4.11 -15.56
CA HIS A 195 9.37 -5.46 -15.38
C HIS A 195 8.36 -6.36 -14.67
N LYS A 196 8.26 -7.61 -15.11
CA LYS A 196 7.43 -8.63 -14.44
C LYS A 196 7.88 -8.90 -13.01
N GLU A 197 9.15 -8.63 -12.73
CA GLU A 197 9.77 -8.74 -11.42
C GLU A 197 9.55 -7.51 -10.53
N PHE A 198 8.83 -6.48 -11.01
CA PHE A 198 8.59 -5.23 -10.26
C PHE A 198 8.05 -5.45 -8.85
N PRO A 199 7.05 -6.32 -8.59
CA PRO A 199 6.56 -6.53 -7.22
C PRO A 199 7.63 -7.02 -6.23
N ILE A 200 8.64 -7.73 -6.72
CA ILE A 200 9.75 -8.23 -5.90
C ILE A 200 10.75 -7.10 -5.67
N ILE A 201 11.08 -6.37 -6.73
CA ILE A 201 11.98 -5.21 -6.68
C ILE A 201 11.41 -4.13 -5.75
N SER A 202 10.12 -3.80 -5.89
CA SER A 202 9.42 -2.83 -5.06
C SER A 202 9.42 -3.28 -3.60
N SER A 203 9.17 -4.57 -3.32
CA SER A 203 9.29 -5.14 -1.97
C SER A 203 10.70 -5.02 -1.38
N LEU A 204 11.75 -5.22 -2.17
CA LEU A 204 13.14 -5.06 -1.71
C LEU A 204 13.47 -3.60 -1.36
N ILE A 205 12.98 -2.65 -2.14
CA ILE A 205 13.11 -1.22 -1.85
C ILE A 205 12.32 -0.86 -0.58
N LEU A 206 11.06 -1.32 -0.48
CA LEU A 206 10.20 -1.09 0.68
C LEU A 206 10.84 -1.52 2.01
N ARG A 207 11.61 -2.61 2.00
CA ARG A 207 12.32 -3.10 3.19
C ARG A 207 13.41 -2.16 3.70
N GLY A 208 13.96 -1.32 2.81
CA GLY A 208 14.93 -0.29 3.19
C GLY A 208 14.29 1.02 3.67
N LEU A 209 12.95 1.13 3.59
CA LEU A 209 12.22 2.29 4.09
C LEU A 209 11.83 2.11 5.56
N LYS A 210 11.70 3.24 6.25
CA LYS A 210 11.16 3.26 7.60
C LYS A 210 9.65 3.04 7.55
N ARG A 211 9.11 2.47 8.62
CA ARG A 211 7.66 2.33 8.76
C ARG A 211 7.06 3.69 9.09
N ALA A 212 5.91 4.01 8.49
CA ALA A 212 5.14 5.18 8.91
C ALA A 212 4.63 5.02 10.35
N GLY A 213 4.46 6.13 11.05
CA GLY A 213 3.99 6.15 12.44
C GLY A 213 3.33 7.48 12.79
N TYR A 214 2.99 7.64 14.06
CA TYR A 214 2.40 8.88 14.57
C TYR A 214 3.40 9.60 15.48
N SER A 215 3.47 10.93 15.35
CA SER A 215 4.34 11.77 16.20
C SER A 215 3.81 13.18 16.30
N THR A 216 4.07 13.85 17.42
CA THR A 216 3.82 15.29 17.55
C THR A 216 4.84 16.13 16.80
N LYS A 217 6.01 15.54 16.46
CA LYS A 217 7.05 16.23 15.71
C LYS A 217 6.70 16.29 14.21
N PRO A 218 6.79 17.47 13.58
CA PRO A 218 6.49 17.66 12.15
C PRO A 218 7.69 17.19 11.30
N ILE A 219 7.91 15.88 11.22
CA ILE A 219 9.02 15.28 10.47
C ILE A 219 8.71 15.20 8.96
N GLY A 220 7.44 15.26 8.59
CA GLY A 220 6.98 15.02 7.22
C GLY A 220 6.77 13.55 6.90
N HIS A 221 6.38 13.29 5.65
CA HIS A 221 6.02 11.98 5.15
C HIS A 221 6.73 11.68 3.82
N TYR A 222 7.94 11.10 3.92
CA TYR A 222 8.83 10.75 2.82
C TYR A 222 8.12 10.05 1.66
N GLY A 223 7.35 8.99 1.94
CA GLY A 223 6.66 8.21 0.90
C GLY A 223 5.56 8.98 0.15
N LEU A 224 4.98 10.02 0.75
CA LEU A 224 3.98 10.87 0.10
C LEU A 224 4.62 12.15 -0.49
N ALA A 225 5.90 12.37 -0.20
CA ALA A 225 6.63 13.61 -0.45
C ALA A 225 5.87 14.84 0.10
N LEU A 226 5.50 14.79 1.38
CA LEU A 226 4.75 15.84 2.09
C LEU A 226 5.51 16.35 3.31
N ASP A 227 5.56 17.67 3.50
CA ASP A 227 6.16 18.28 4.70
C ASP A 227 5.21 18.22 5.91
N HIS A 228 3.90 18.38 5.65
CA HIS A 228 2.84 18.31 6.65
C HIS A 228 1.82 17.26 6.26
N TYR A 229 1.53 16.31 7.15
CA TYR A 229 0.51 15.29 6.91
C TYR A 229 -0.05 14.75 8.22
N ALA A 230 -1.37 14.75 8.33
CA ALA A 230 -2.12 14.22 9.47
C ALA A 230 -3.39 13.53 8.96
N GLN A 231 -3.95 12.59 9.72
CA GLN A 231 -5.12 11.82 9.27
C GLN A 231 -6.38 12.32 9.97
N VAL A 232 -7.38 12.79 9.21
CA VAL A 232 -8.63 13.37 9.77
C VAL A 232 -9.91 12.87 9.09
N THR A 233 -9.77 11.93 8.15
CA THR A 233 -10.79 11.50 7.20
C THR A 233 -11.50 10.20 7.57
N ALA A 234 -11.12 9.55 8.68
CA ALA A 234 -11.71 8.29 9.13
C ALA A 234 -11.87 8.16 10.66
N PRO A 235 -12.50 9.13 11.34
CA PRO A 235 -12.67 9.14 12.81
C PRO A 235 -13.44 7.93 13.38
N ILE A 236 -14.29 7.29 12.56
CA ILE A 236 -15.06 6.11 12.99
C ILE A 236 -14.16 4.91 13.30
N ARG A 237 -12.99 4.82 12.64
CA ARG A 237 -12.09 3.65 12.72
C ARG A 237 -10.66 3.99 13.15
N ARG A 238 -10.34 5.26 13.35
CA ARG A 238 -9.02 5.73 13.78
C ARG A 238 -9.18 6.80 14.84
N VAL A 239 -8.61 6.55 16.02
CA VAL A 239 -8.66 7.50 17.14
C VAL A 239 -7.88 8.78 16.84
N VAL A 240 -6.80 8.73 16.05
CA VAL A 240 -6.04 9.95 15.69
C VAL A 240 -6.89 10.95 14.92
N ASP A 241 -7.70 10.45 13.98
CA ASP A 241 -8.64 11.29 13.25
C ASP A 241 -9.70 11.90 14.17
N LEU A 242 -10.20 11.12 15.13
CA LEU A 242 -11.15 11.62 16.13
C LEU A 242 -10.53 12.71 17.02
N GLU A 243 -9.31 12.50 17.51
CA GLU A 243 -8.58 13.48 18.33
C GLU A 243 -8.33 14.79 17.57
N LEU A 244 -7.97 14.71 16.29
CA LEU A 244 -7.77 15.90 15.47
C LEU A 244 -9.08 16.62 15.16
N GLN A 245 -10.19 15.90 14.94
CA GLN A 245 -11.50 16.54 14.80
C GLN A 245 -11.94 17.22 16.10
N TYR A 246 -11.71 16.58 17.25
CA TYR A 246 -12.00 17.16 18.55
C TYR A 246 -11.13 18.39 18.85
N LEU A 247 -9.87 18.39 18.43
CA LEU A 247 -9.00 19.56 18.51
C LEU A 247 -9.54 20.71 17.66
N LEU A 248 -10.00 20.44 16.43
CA LEU A 248 -10.63 21.47 15.59
C LEU A 248 -11.89 22.04 16.24
N ASP A 249 -12.75 21.21 16.85
CA ASP A 249 -13.92 21.66 17.60
C ASP A 249 -13.53 22.59 18.76
N LYS A 250 -12.48 22.23 19.51
CA LYS A 250 -11.94 23.06 20.60
C LYS A 250 -11.47 24.42 20.10
N LEU A 251 -10.76 24.46 18.98
CA LEU A 251 -10.28 25.71 18.38
C LEU A 251 -11.43 26.63 17.98
N GLU A 252 -12.53 26.08 17.46
CA GLU A 252 -13.73 26.83 17.09
C GLU A 252 -14.55 27.31 18.31
N SER A 253 -14.56 26.54 19.41
CA SER A 253 -15.34 26.84 20.61
C SER A 253 -14.66 27.77 21.63
N GLY A 254 -13.38 28.10 21.41
CA GLY A 254 -12.56 28.93 22.30
C GLY A 254 -11.47 28.13 22.98
N PHE A 255 -10.32 28.02 22.30
CA PHE A 255 -9.13 27.35 22.83
C PHE A 255 -8.24 28.33 23.61
N ASP A 256 -7.66 27.86 24.71
CA ASP A 256 -6.65 28.62 25.45
C ASP A 256 -5.27 28.46 24.79
N TYR A 257 -4.80 29.52 24.14
CA TYR A 257 -3.50 29.56 23.47
C TYR A 257 -2.32 29.87 24.42
N SER A 258 -2.52 29.80 25.74
CA SER A 258 -1.42 29.93 26.69
C SER A 258 -0.35 28.85 26.47
N TYR A 259 0.91 29.21 26.76
CA TYR A 259 2.03 28.29 26.62
C TYR A 259 1.85 27.00 27.45
N GLU A 260 1.29 27.12 28.66
CA GLU A 260 1.00 25.99 29.54
C GLU A 260 0.00 25.03 28.89
N SER A 261 -1.12 25.54 28.36
CA SER A 261 -2.13 24.74 27.66
C SER A 261 -1.57 24.05 26.41
N LEU A 262 -0.72 24.72 25.64
CA LEU A 262 -0.07 24.12 24.47
C LEU A 262 0.90 22.99 24.84
N VAL A 263 1.70 23.19 25.90
CA VAL A 263 2.65 22.17 26.38
C VAL A 263 1.93 20.95 26.92
N ASP A 264 0.83 21.14 27.64
CA ASP A 264 0.05 20.02 28.18
C ASP A 264 -0.70 19.26 27.08
N LEU A 265 -1.26 19.97 26.09
CA LEU A 265 -1.81 19.35 24.88
C LEU A 265 -0.76 18.51 24.16
N GLU A 266 0.45 19.04 23.94
CA GLU A 266 1.51 18.28 23.25
C GLU A 266 1.87 16.99 24.00
N LYS A 267 1.94 17.02 25.33
CA LYS A 267 2.20 15.81 26.15
C LYS A 267 1.10 14.77 26.00
N GLU A 268 -0.16 15.18 26.01
CA GLU A 268 -1.30 14.28 25.80
C GLU A 268 -1.23 13.64 24.40
N LEU A 269 -1.05 14.45 23.37
CA LEU A 269 -0.93 13.99 21.98
C LEU A 269 0.27 13.05 21.79
N GLN A 270 1.39 13.28 22.48
CA GLN A 270 2.55 12.40 22.42
C GLN A 270 2.24 11.01 22.99
N GLN A 271 1.50 10.92 24.10
CA GLN A 271 1.10 9.64 24.68
C GLN A 271 0.16 8.88 23.73
N ILE A 272 -0.81 9.59 23.13
CA ILE A 272 -1.73 9.02 22.14
C ILE A 272 -0.96 8.51 20.92
N ALA A 273 -0.02 9.30 20.38
CA ALA A 273 0.79 8.92 19.22
C ALA A 273 1.57 7.62 19.44
N VAL A 274 2.19 7.44 20.62
CA VAL A 274 2.89 6.20 20.99
C VAL A 274 1.91 5.04 21.08
N HIS A 275 0.78 5.22 21.76
CA HIS A 275 -0.23 4.18 21.91
C HIS A 275 -0.77 3.72 20.55
N VAL A 276 -1.21 4.65 19.70
CA VAL A 276 -1.82 4.33 18.40
C VAL A 276 -0.83 3.67 17.46
N THR A 277 0.43 4.12 17.43
CA THR A 277 1.47 3.46 16.62
C THR A 277 1.64 2.00 17.02
N SER A 278 1.61 1.70 18.33
CA SER A 278 1.70 0.32 18.82
C SER A 278 0.46 -0.54 18.48
N ARG A 279 -0.73 0.08 18.42
CA ARG A 279 -1.99 -0.59 18.08
C ARG A 279 -2.11 -0.84 16.59
N GLU A 280 -1.68 0.10 15.75
CA GLU A 280 -1.59 -0.09 14.31
C GLU A 280 -0.63 -1.25 13.98
N LEU A 281 0.55 -1.31 14.60
CA LEU A 281 1.48 -2.42 14.42
C LEU A 281 0.85 -3.79 14.76
N SER A 282 0.10 -3.84 15.86
CA SER A 282 -0.58 -5.07 16.26
C SER A 282 -1.72 -5.46 15.33
N SER A 283 -2.47 -4.48 14.82
CA SER A 283 -3.54 -4.70 13.85
C SER A 283 -2.97 -5.25 12.54
N ASP A 284 -1.93 -4.63 12.00
CA ASP A 284 -1.26 -5.09 10.77
C ASP A 284 -0.69 -6.50 10.90
N ASN A 285 -0.15 -6.85 12.08
CA ASN A 285 0.36 -8.19 12.32
C ASN A 285 -0.77 -9.22 12.35
N ALA A 286 -1.89 -8.92 13.00
CA ALA A 286 -3.06 -9.78 13.02
C ALA A 286 -3.68 -9.94 11.62
N GLU A 287 -3.73 -8.88 10.83
CA GLU A 287 -4.20 -8.92 9.43
C GLU A 287 -3.29 -9.81 8.56
N LYS A 288 -1.96 -9.65 8.65
CA LYS A 288 -1.01 -10.51 7.95
C LYS A 288 -1.17 -11.98 8.34
N GLU A 289 -1.33 -12.26 9.63
CA GLU A 289 -1.54 -13.62 10.12
C GLU A 289 -2.86 -14.21 9.60
N THR A 290 -3.92 -13.39 9.51
CA THR A 290 -5.22 -13.80 8.96
C THR A 290 -5.12 -14.10 7.46
N VAL A 291 -4.42 -13.26 6.69
CA VAL A 291 -4.15 -13.51 5.28
C VAL A 291 -3.37 -14.82 5.10
N MET A 292 -2.33 -15.06 5.89
CA MET A 292 -1.57 -16.32 5.86
C MET A 292 -2.43 -17.53 6.23
N MET A 293 -3.29 -17.39 7.24
CA MET A 293 -4.25 -18.42 7.64
C MET A 293 -5.22 -18.76 6.50
N ASN A 294 -5.78 -17.75 5.83
CA ASN A 294 -6.71 -17.95 4.73
C ASN A 294 -6.03 -18.55 3.49
N MET A 295 -4.79 -18.13 3.18
CA MET A 295 -3.97 -18.78 2.15
C MET A 295 -3.76 -20.26 2.48
N ALA A 296 -3.40 -20.58 3.73
CA ALA A 296 -3.18 -21.97 4.14
C ALA A 296 -4.46 -22.80 4.06
N ALA A 297 -5.58 -22.28 4.57
CA ALA A 297 -6.89 -22.93 4.49
C ALA A 297 -7.30 -23.24 3.04
N TYR A 298 -7.09 -22.30 2.12
CA TYR A 298 -7.34 -22.54 0.70
C TYR A 298 -6.42 -23.64 0.13
N MET A 299 -5.14 -23.63 0.52
CA MET A 299 -4.15 -24.58 -0.01
C MET A 299 -4.27 -26.01 0.54
N GLU A 300 -4.98 -26.22 1.65
CA GLU A 300 -5.29 -27.56 2.19
C GLU A 300 -6.08 -28.43 1.19
N ASP A 301 -6.96 -27.82 0.41
CA ASP A 301 -7.72 -28.51 -0.65
C ASP A 301 -6.93 -28.70 -1.95
N HIS A 302 -5.76 -28.05 -2.08
CA HIS A 302 -4.94 -28.04 -3.30
C HIS A 302 -3.60 -28.78 -3.15
N LEU A 303 -3.53 -29.72 -2.20
CA LEU A 303 -2.34 -30.54 -1.98
C LEU A 303 -2.01 -31.39 -3.21
N GLY A 304 -0.72 -31.41 -3.56
CA GLY A 304 -0.19 -32.16 -4.69
C GLY A 304 -0.28 -31.45 -6.04
N GLU A 305 -0.97 -30.32 -6.14
CA GLU A 305 -1.07 -29.54 -7.37
C GLU A 305 0.25 -28.87 -7.74
N TYR A 306 0.40 -28.56 -9.03
CA TYR A 306 1.55 -27.85 -9.55
C TYR A 306 1.18 -26.41 -9.86
N ARG A 307 1.98 -25.46 -9.35
CA ARG A 307 1.80 -24.03 -9.59
C ARG A 307 3.08 -23.42 -10.14
N ASN A 308 2.92 -22.33 -10.90
CA ASN A 308 4.05 -21.48 -11.26
C ASN A 308 4.22 -20.43 -10.17
N GLY A 309 5.48 -20.12 -9.85
CA GLY A 309 5.79 -19.09 -8.89
C GLY A 309 7.14 -18.45 -9.15
N VAL A 310 7.41 -17.43 -8.35
CA VAL A 310 8.65 -16.67 -8.38
C VAL A 310 9.23 -16.65 -6.97
N ILE A 311 10.54 -16.85 -6.88
CA ILE A 311 11.26 -16.73 -5.61
C ILE A 311 11.27 -15.26 -5.20
N ILE A 312 10.63 -14.92 -4.08
CA ILE A 312 10.57 -13.55 -3.56
C ILE A 312 11.61 -13.29 -2.47
N ASP A 313 12.07 -14.34 -1.78
CA ASP A 313 13.16 -14.22 -0.80
C ASP A 313 13.90 -15.55 -0.62
N ILE A 314 15.14 -15.47 -0.15
CA ILE A 314 15.93 -16.63 0.28
C ILE A 314 16.67 -16.26 1.56
N ASP A 315 16.34 -16.94 2.65
CA ASP A 315 16.91 -16.73 3.97
C ASP A 315 17.46 -18.05 4.55
N LYS A 316 17.99 -18.02 5.77
CA LYS A 316 18.52 -19.23 6.43
C LYS A 316 17.46 -20.31 6.70
N CYS A 317 16.20 -19.91 6.77
CA CYS A 317 15.05 -20.76 7.05
C CYS A 317 14.44 -21.35 5.75
N GLY A 318 14.95 -21.00 4.56
CA GLY A 318 14.51 -21.57 3.29
C GLY A 318 14.25 -20.52 2.21
N ILE A 319 13.41 -20.89 1.24
CA ILE A 319 13.06 -20.08 0.08
C ILE A 319 11.60 -19.67 0.22
N LEU A 320 11.30 -18.39 0.05
CA LEU A 320 9.94 -17.89 -0.02
C LEU A 320 9.53 -17.77 -1.49
N VAL A 321 8.43 -18.42 -1.86
CA VAL A 321 7.90 -18.43 -3.23
C VAL A 321 6.51 -17.83 -3.22
N LYS A 322 6.27 -16.89 -4.14
CA LYS A 322 4.94 -16.34 -4.43
C LYS A 322 4.43 -16.97 -5.73
N THR A 323 3.25 -17.57 -5.71
CA THR A 323 2.61 -18.10 -6.92
C THR A 323 2.10 -16.96 -7.80
N THR A 324 1.72 -17.29 -9.04
CA THR A 324 1.07 -16.32 -9.95
C THR A 324 -0.26 -15.80 -9.43
N GLU A 325 -0.85 -16.47 -8.45
CA GLU A 325 -2.14 -16.14 -7.83
C GLU A 325 -1.93 -15.49 -6.45
N ASN A 326 -0.75 -14.89 -6.22
CA ASN A 326 -0.37 -14.20 -5.00
C ASN A 326 -0.31 -15.05 -3.71
N ILE A 327 -0.46 -16.38 -3.76
CA ILE A 327 -0.24 -17.26 -2.60
C ILE A 327 1.25 -17.33 -2.26
N ILE A 328 1.59 -17.13 -0.99
CA ILE A 328 2.96 -17.18 -0.49
C ILE A 328 3.17 -18.46 0.31
N GLY A 329 4.23 -19.19 -0.01
CA GLY A 329 4.61 -20.40 0.70
C GLY A 329 6.12 -20.59 0.78
N ARG A 330 6.55 -21.44 1.70
CA ARG A 330 7.97 -21.73 1.97
C ARG A 330 8.40 -23.02 1.28
N VAL A 331 9.65 -23.06 0.86
CA VAL A 331 10.33 -24.25 0.36
C VAL A 331 11.56 -24.48 1.24
N SER A 332 11.60 -25.61 1.93
CA SER A 332 12.82 -26.06 2.61
C SER A 332 13.91 -26.39 1.58
N PHE A 333 15.18 -26.14 1.91
CA PHE A 333 16.29 -26.43 1.00
C PHE A 333 16.36 -27.90 0.57
N SER A 334 15.87 -28.83 1.40
CA SER A 334 15.78 -30.26 1.07
C SER A 334 14.72 -30.58 0.00
N GLN A 335 13.75 -29.68 -0.20
CA GLN A 335 12.64 -29.82 -1.14
C GLN A 335 12.93 -29.22 -2.52
N VAL A 336 14.19 -28.85 -2.80
CA VAL A 336 14.65 -28.41 -4.11
C VAL A 336 15.14 -29.60 -4.92
N CYS A 337 14.39 -29.98 -5.96
CA CYS A 337 14.73 -31.14 -6.77
C CYS A 337 15.93 -30.89 -7.72
N GLY A 338 16.61 -31.98 -8.10
CA GLY A 338 17.63 -32.01 -9.15
C GLY A 338 19.10 -31.99 -8.69
N GLY A 339 19.40 -31.62 -7.44
CA GLY A 339 20.78 -31.70 -6.95
C GLY A 339 21.01 -31.09 -5.57
N LYS A 340 22.25 -31.16 -5.08
CA LYS A 340 22.65 -30.51 -3.82
C LYS A 340 22.87 -29.02 -4.06
N TYR A 341 21.93 -28.20 -3.61
CA TYR A 341 22.05 -26.74 -3.62
C TYR A 341 22.77 -26.27 -2.35
N LYS A 342 23.71 -25.32 -2.49
CA LYS A 342 24.36 -24.65 -1.37
C LYS A 342 23.84 -23.21 -1.28
N PHE A 343 23.36 -22.83 -0.09
CA PHE A 343 22.95 -21.46 0.19
C PHE A 343 24.17 -20.56 0.37
N ASP A 344 24.14 -19.41 -0.30
CA ASP A 344 25.04 -18.29 -0.17
C ASP A 344 24.27 -17.14 0.48
N SER A 345 24.55 -16.87 1.75
CA SER A 345 23.82 -15.88 2.55
C SER A 345 24.09 -14.44 2.13
N GLU A 346 25.29 -14.14 1.63
CA GLU A 346 25.63 -12.79 1.19
C GLU A 346 24.89 -12.46 -0.11
N ARG A 347 24.85 -13.41 -1.04
CA ARG A 347 24.18 -13.22 -2.34
C ARG A 347 22.70 -13.55 -2.30
N ARG A 348 22.19 -14.14 -1.22
CA ARG A 348 20.85 -14.74 -1.12
C ARG A 348 20.53 -15.64 -2.32
N THR A 349 21.45 -16.55 -2.63
CA THR A 349 21.31 -17.50 -3.75
C THR A 349 21.52 -18.93 -3.32
N LEU A 350 20.96 -19.85 -4.10
CA LEU A 350 21.18 -21.29 -3.99
C LEU A 350 21.87 -21.78 -5.26
N ASN A 351 23.08 -22.32 -5.09
CA ASN A 351 23.92 -22.75 -6.21
C ASN A 351 24.06 -24.27 -6.22
N CYS A 352 23.74 -24.90 -7.35
CA CYS A 352 23.96 -26.32 -7.59
C CYS A 352 25.04 -26.50 -8.66
N LYS A 353 26.25 -26.90 -8.23
CA LYS A 353 27.39 -27.10 -9.14
C LYS A 353 27.13 -28.20 -10.18
N SER A 354 26.53 -29.31 -9.77
CA SER A 354 26.29 -30.47 -10.66
C SER A 354 25.32 -30.16 -11.79
N LEU A 355 24.31 -29.32 -11.52
CA LEU A 355 23.33 -28.90 -12.53
C LEU A 355 23.71 -27.62 -13.27
N ASN A 356 24.82 -26.97 -12.88
CA ASN A 356 25.14 -25.60 -13.30
C ASN A 356 23.91 -24.67 -13.21
N SER A 357 23.18 -24.78 -12.09
CA SER A 357 21.91 -24.10 -11.83
C SER A 357 22.03 -23.20 -10.61
N THR A 358 21.56 -21.96 -10.75
CA THR A 358 21.44 -21.00 -9.66
C THR A 358 19.99 -20.57 -9.50
N LEU A 359 19.47 -20.72 -8.29
CA LEU A 359 18.21 -20.14 -7.85
C LEU A 359 18.52 -18.85 -7.09
N LYS A 360 17.84 -17.77 -7.45
CA LYS A 360 17.99 -16.45 -6.85
C LYS A 360 16.62 -15.80 -6.72
N ILE A 361 16.54 -14.71 -5.98
CA ILE A 361 15.35 -13.85 -5.96
C ILE A 361 15.01 -13.42 -7.41
N GLY A 362 13.73 -13.50 -7.76
CA GLY A 362 13.23 -13.30 -9.13
C GLY A 362 13.32 -14.55 -10.01
N SER A 363 13.84 -15.70 -9.54
CA SER A 363 13.81 -16.92 -10.33
C SER A 363 12.40 -17.48 -10.47
N TYR A 364 11.97 -17.76 -11.70
CA TYR A 364 10.72 -18.47 -11.97
C TYR A 364 10.91 -19.97 -11.76
N VAL A 365 10.01 -20.55 -10.98
CA VAL A 365 10.05 -21.94 -10.57
C VAL A 365 8.69 -22.59 -10.78
N ARG A 366 8.71 -23.87 -11.11
CA ARG A 366 7.52 -24.72 -11.03
C ARG A 366 7.55 -25.43 -9.70
N ILE A 367 6.53 -25.19 -8.87
CA ILE A 367 6.42 -25.77 -7.54
C ILE A 367 5.31 -26.82 -7.50
N LYS A 368 5.39 -27.71 -6.52
CA LYS A 368 4.33 -28.62 -6.12
C LYS A 368 3.93 -28.27 -4.68
N VAL A 369 2.64 -28.21 -4.41
CA VAL A 369 2.09 -28.07 -3.05
C VAL A 369 2.29 -29.38 -2.32
N ILE A 370 3.00 -29.36 -1.20
CA ILE A 370 3.33 -30.57 -0.43
C ILE A 370 2.74 -30.58 0.98
N GLY A 371 2.33 -29.41 1.49
CA GLY A 371 1.67 -29.26 2.77
C GLY A 371 1.02 -27.89 2.89
N ALA A 372 -0.01 -27.81 3.72
CA ALA A 372 -0.63 -26.58 4.17
C ALA A 372 -1.25 -26.85 5.54
N SER A 373 -1.26 -25.85 6.41
CA SER A 373 -1.85 -25.92 7.76
C SER A 373 -2.46 -24.58 8.10
N LYS A 374 -3.80 -24.52 8.19
CA LYS A 374 -4.53 -23.33 8.65
C LYS A 374 -4.12 -22.95 10.07
N GLU A 375 -3.95 -23.94 10.94
CA GLU A 375 -3.57 -23.75 12.34
C GLU A 375 -2.16 -23.13 12.48
N ASP A 376 -1.19 -23.65 11.72
CA ASP A 376 0.18 -23.13 11.72
C ASP A 376 0.36 -21.89 10.83
N ARG A 377 -0.62 -21.62 9.95
CA ARG A 377 -0.60 -20.54 8.94
C ARG A 377 0.53 -20.71 7.94
N THR A 378 0.80 -21.95 7.56
CA THR A 378 1.91 -22.33 6.68
C THR A 378 1.40 -22.94 5.38
N VAL A 379 2.13 -22.65 4.30
CA VAL A 379 2.01 -23.33 3.02
C VAL A 379 3.39 -23.80 2.62
N ASP A 380 3.53 -25.09 2.38
CA ASP A 380 4.79 -25.75 2.04
C ASP A 380 4.80 -26.18 0.58
N PHE A 381 5.87 -25.80 -0.09
CA PHE A 381 6.12 -26.07 -1.49
C PHE A 381 7.39 -26.91 -1.67
N ALA A 382 7.44 -27.66 -2.77
CA ALA A 382 8.65 -28.27 -3.31
C ALA A 382 8.95 -27.71 -4.70
N ILE A 383 10.19 -27.25 -4.94
CA ILE A 383 10.61 -26.80 -6.27
C ILE A 383 10.92 -28.02 -7.12
N LYS A 384 10.15 -28.22 -8.18
CA LYS A 384 10.32 -29.34 -9.12
C LYS A 384 11.16 -28.96 -10.32
N GLU A 385 11.03 -27.73 -10.82
CA GLU A 385 11.80 -27.26 -11.96
C GLU A 385 12.22 -25.79 -11.80
N ASN A 386 13.47 -25.48 -12.18
CA ASN A 386 13.93 -24.12 -12.39
C ASN A 386 13.66 -23.71 -13.84
N VAL A 387 12.61 -22.91 -14.07
CA VAL A 387 12.16 -22.52 -15.41
C VAL A 387 13.20 -21.64 -16.11
N ASN A 388 14.02 -20.90 -15.34
CA ASN A 388 15.07 -20.04 -15.89
C ASN A 388 16.28 -20.82 -16.45
N SER A 389 16.47 -22.09 -16.09
CA SER A 389 17.64 -22.88 -16.52
C SER A 389 17.61 -23.31 -17.99
N LYS A 390 16.46 -23.22 -18.68
CA LYS A 390 16.32 -23.56 -20.11
C LYS A 390 16.61 -22.40 -21.08
N LYS A 391 16.94 -21.19 -20.61
CA LYS A 391 17.33 -20.05 -21.49
C LYS A 391 18.85 -19.82 -21.49
N LYS A 392 19.63 -20.78 -22.02
CA LYS A 392 20.88 -20.41 -22.70
C LYS A 392 20.54 -20.05 -24.14
N THR A 393 20.65 -18.76 -24.46
CA THR A 393 20.76 -18.20 -25.83
C THR A 393 19.59 -18.45 -26.80
N LYS A 394 18.63 -17.52 -26.82
CA LYS A 394 18.20 -16.87 -28.07
C LYS A 394 17.80 -15.44 -27.74
N LYS A 395 18.54 -14.47 -28.29
CA LYS A 395 18.11 -13.06 -28.35
C LYS A 395 16.69 -13.07 -28.92
N MET A 396 15.70 -12.65 -28.14
CA MET A 396 14.41 -12.25 -28.68
C MET A 396 14.66 -10.94 -29.44
N VAL A 397 14.99 -11.07 -30.72
CA VAL A 397 14.74 -10.01 -31.69
C VAL A 397 13.23 -10.00 -31.87
N LEU A 398 12.57 -8.95 -31.37
CA LEU A 398 11.20 -8.64 -31.75
C LEU A 398 11.21 -8.41 -33.26
N LYS A 399 10.59 -9.31 -34.03
CA LYS A 399 10.27 -9.02 -35.43
C LYS A 399 9.15 -7.98 -35.44
N PRO A 400 9.20 -6.95 -36.30
CA PRO A 400 8.04 -6.12 -36.58
C PRO A 400 6.92 -7.00 -37.10
N GLN A 401 5.70 -6.79 -36.62
CA GLN A 401 4.52 -7.30 -37.30
C GLN A 401 4.41 -6.58 -38.65
N GLU A 402 4.49 -7.35 -39.73
CA GLU A 402 4.01 -6.94 -41.05
C GLU A 402 2.60 -7.51 -41.25
N ASN A 403 1.80 -6.67 -41.92
CA ASN A 403 0.39 -6.75 -42.33
C ASN A 403 -0.66 -6.40 -41.27
#